data_AF-A0A3D1IKL5-F1
#
_entry.id   AF-A0A3D1IKL5-F1
#
_cell.length_a   1.000
_cell.length_b   1.000
_cell.length_c   1.000
_cell.angle_alpha   90.00
_cell.angle_beta   90.00
_cell.angle_gamma   90.00
#
_symmetry.space_group_name_H-M   'P 1'
#
loop_
_entity.id
_entity.type
_entity.pdbx_description
1 polymer ?
#
loop_
_entity_poly.entity_id
_entity_poly.type
_entity_poly.pdbx_seq_one_letter_code
_entity_poly.pdbx_strand_id
1 'polypeptide(L)'
;APLTADNFMRLARSGYYNGLLVHRVVPNYVVQAGDPRSDSEGGPGYTIRDELSPMPYLRGTVGMALDWADTGGSQFFITTTPQPQLDGRYPAFGRVISGMDIVDQLQPGDVIRQIRVWDGTTPPE
;
A
#
# COMPACT_ATOMS: atom_id res chain seq x y z
N ALA A 1 0.69 -6.84 10.78
CA ALA A 1 -0.12 -5.63 11.01
C ALA A 1 -1.62 -5.89 10.75
N PRO A 2 -2.35 -6.50 11.70
CA PRO A 2 -3.79 -6.76 11.57
C PRO A 2 -4.69 -5.52 11.36
N LEU A 3 -4.52 -4.44 12.14
CA LEU A 3 -5.32 -3.22 12.01
C LEU A 3 -5.08 -2.55 10.66
N THR A 4 -3.83 -2.53 10.21
CA THR A 4 -3.42 -1.96 8.93
C THR A 4 -4.03 -2.75 7.78
N ALA A 5 -3.97 -4.08 7.83
CA ALA A 5 -4.57 -4.95 6.82
C ALA A 5 -6.10 -4.81 6.79
N ASP A 6 -6.77 -4.78 7.94
CA ASP A 6 -8.23 -4.59 8.01
C ASP A 6 -8.65 -3.23 7.46
N ASN A 7 -7.94 -2.15 7.81
CA ASN A 7 -8.17 -0.82 7.26
C ASN A 7 -8.04 -0.79 5.73
N PHE A 8 -6.96 -1.35 5.19
CA PHE A 8 -6.76 -1.45 3.73
C PHE A 8 -7.90 -2.24 3.07
N MET A 9 -8.28 -3.39 3.63
CA MET A 9 -9.38 -4.22 3.10
C MET A 9 -10.74 -3.49 3.14
N ARG A 10 -11.03 -2.73 4.19
CA ARG A 10 -12.27 -1.94 4.29
C ARG A 10 -12.33 -0.87 3.21
N LEU A 11 -11.26 -0.11 3.03
CA LEU A 11 -11.15 0.91 1.98
C LEU A 11 -11.26 0.28 0.58
N ALA A 12 -10.61 -0.86 0.34
CA ALA A 12 -10.73 -1.60 -0.92
C ALA A 12 -12.17 -2.05 -1.20
N ARG A 13 -12.86 -2.63 -0.21
CA ARG A 13 -14.26 -3.07 -0.34
C ARG A 13 -15.23 -1.93 -0.59
N SER A 14 -14.97 -0.74 -0.05
CA SER A 14 -15.80 0.45 -0.31
C SER A 14 -15.49 1.13 -1.66
N GLY A 15 -14.56 0.57 -2.45
CA GLY A 15 -14.14 1.15 -3.72
C GLY A 15 -13.30 2.43 -3.57
N TYR A 16 -12.78 2.72 -2.38
CA TYR A 16 -12.04 3.96 -2.09
C TYR A 16 -10.84 4.17 -3.04
N TYR A 17 -10.14 3.08 -3.38
CA TYR A 17 -8.98 3.12 -4.25
C TYR A 17 -9.30 3.24 -5.74
N ASN A 18 -10.57 3.08 -6.15
CA ASN A 18 -10.95 3.07 -7.56
C ASN A 18 -10.76 4.47 -8.17
N GLY A 19 -9.99 4.55 -9.24
CA GLY A 19 -9.65 5.81 -9.90
C GLY A 19 -8.48 6.55 -9.26
N LEU A 20 -7.95 6.09 -8.13
CA LEU A 20 -6.77 6.71 -7.52
C LEU A 20 -5.51 6.41 -8.33
N LEU A 21 -4.58 7.37 -8.28
CA LEU A 21 -3.34 7.30 -9.04
C LEU A 21 -2.23 6.63 -8.23
N VAL A 22 -1.36 5.93 -8.95
CA VAL A 22 0.04 5.77 -8.55
C VAL A 22 0.67 7.16 -8.64
N HIS A 23 0.72 7.87 -7.52
CA HIS A 23 1.20 9.26 -7.49
C HIS A 23 2.73 9.35 -7.38
N ARG A 24 3.40 8.29 -6.94
CA ARG A 24 4.85 8.29 -6.75
C ARG A 24 5.49 6.96 -7.10
N VAL A 25 6.45 6.99 -8.01
CA VAL A 25 7.32 5.85 -8.36
C VAL A 25 8.76 6.28 -8.16
N VAL A 26 9.50 5.55 -7.32
CA VAL A 26 10.92 5.76 -7.12
C VAL A 26 11.67 4.52 -7.61
N PRO A 27 12.48 4.63 -8.68
CA PRO A 27 13.21 3.49 -9.23
C PRO A 27 14.06 2.76 -8.19
N ASN A 28 14.02 1.44 -8.20
CA ASN A 28 14.74 0.57 -7.25
C ASN A 28 14.43 0.85 -5.77
N TYR A 29 13.24 1.38 -5.49
CA TYR A 29 12.77 1.67 -4.15
C TYR A 29 11.35 1.18 -3.97
N VAL A 30 10.36 2.04 -4.24
CA VAL A 30 8.94 1.73 -4.04
C VAL A 30 8.07 2.34 -5.12
N VAL A 31 6.92 1.71 -5.36
CA VAL A 31 5.75 2.31 -6.01
C VAL A 31 4.75 2.65 -4.90
N GLN A 32 4.21 3.85 -4.90
CA GLN A 32 3.31 4.36 -3.86
C GLN A 32 2.01 4.89 -4.47
N ALA A 33 0.90 4.56 -3.81
CA ALA A 33 -0.45 4.87 -4.25
C ALA A 33 -1.40 5.04 -3.05
N GLY A 34 -2.68 5.27 -3.31
CA GLY A 34 -3.71 5.36 -2.26
C GLY A 34 -3.90 6.76 -1.68
N ASP A 35 -3.41 7.79 -2.36
CA ASP A 35 -3.66 9.19 -2.05
C ASP A 35 -4.82 9.72 -2.94
N PRO A 36 -5.94 10.19 -2.37
CA PRO A 36 -7.05 10.78 -3.12
C PRO A 36 -6.72 12.13 -3.77
N ARG A 37 -5.70 12.85 -3.29
CA ARG A 37 -5.27 14.15 -3.81
C ARG A 37 -4.11 14.04 -4.81
N SER A 38 -3.41 12.90 -4.82
CA SER A 38 -2.22 12.65 -5.65
C SER A 38 -1.08 13.65 -5.46
N ASP A 39 -0.99 14.25 -4.27
CA ASP A 39 0.05 15.22 -3.88
C ASP A 39 0.89 14.75 -2.67
N SER A 40 0.72 13.49 -2.28
CA SER A 40 1.29 12.81 -1.09
C SER A 40 0.74 13.27 0.26
N GLU A 41 -0.25 14.17 0.30
CA GLU A 41 -0.78 14.77 1.54
C GLU A 41 -2.26 14.40 1.78
N GLY A 42 -2.87 13.58 0.93
CA GLY A 42 -4.23 13.11 1.11
C GLY A 42 -4.32 11.78 1.86
N GLY A 43 -5.52 11.53 2.39
CA GLY A 43 -5.83 10.34 3.16
C GLY A 43 -7.35 10.15 3.29
N PRO A 44 -7.79 9.12 4.02
CA PRO A 44 -9.19 8.72 4.07
C PRO A 44 -10.03 9.57 5.04
N GLY A 45 -9.47 10.69 5.54
CA GLY A 45 -10.10 11.56 6.54
C GLY A 45 -9.87 11.13 8.00
N TYR A 46 -9.06 10.09 8.23
CA TYR A 46 -8.67 9.60 9.55
C TYR A 46 -7.28 8.93 9.49
N THR A 47 -6.70 8.66 10.65
CA THR A 47 -5.45 7.89 10.78
C THR A 47 -5.64 6.66 11.68
N ILE A 48 -4.71 5.72 11.57
CA ILE A 48 -4.62 4.49 12.38
C ILE A 48 -3.26 4.41 13.08
N ARG A 49 -3.21 3.65 14.18
CA ARG A 49 -1.96 3.40 14.91
C ARG A 49 -1.00 2.51 14.14
N ASP A 50 0.29 2.70 14.38
CA ASP A 50 1.33 1.94 13.72
C ASP A 50 1.44 0.51 14.27
N GLU A 51 1.53 -0.45 13.35
CA GLU A 51 1.84 -1.85 13.67
C GLU A 51 3.20 -2.23 13.10
N LEU A 52 4.24 -1.63 13.70
CA LEU A 52 5.63 -1.86 13.32
C LEU A 52 6.04 -3.31 13.61
N SER A 53 6.84 -3.89 12.73
CA SER A 53 7.34 -5.26 12.88
C SER A 53 8.81 -5.35 12.46
N PRO A 54 9.57 -6.30 13.02
CA PRO A 54 10.95 -6.55 12.59
C PRO A 54 11.02 -7.33 11.26
N MET A 55 9.89 -7.53 10.57
CA MET A 55 9.90 -8.23 9.29
C MET A 55 10.68 -7.41 8.26
N PRO A 56 11.57 -8.05 7.48
CA PRO A 56 12.34 -7.35 6.49
C PRO A 56 11.46 -6.94 5.30
N TYR A 57 11.66 -5.72 4.81
CA TYR A 57 11.10 -5.26 3.54
C TYR A 57 11.90 -5.89 2.40
N LEU A 58 11.47 -7.09 1.98
CA LEU A 58 11.95 -7.73 0.76
C LEU A 58 11.22 -7.16 -0.46
N ARG A 59 11.70 -7.45 -1.66
CA ARG A 59 10.99 -7.15 -2.91
C ARG A 59 9.54 -7.69 -2.88
N GLY A 60 8.58 -6.84 -3.21
CA GLY A 60 7.15 -7.13 -3.22
C GLY A 60 6.44 -6.96 -1.87
N THR A 61 7.13 -6.51 -0.82
CA THR A 61 6.49 -6.22 0.47
C THR A 61 5.57 -5.01 0.33
N VAL A 62 4.37 -5.10 0.90
CA VAL A 62 3.38 -4.02 0.93
C VAL A 62 3.40 -3.37 2.31
N GLY A 63 3.70 -2.07 2.33
CA GLY A 63 3.76 -1.26 3.54
C GLY A 63 2.77 -0.11 3.54
N MET A 64 2.35 0.34 4.72
CA MET A 64 1.55 1.54 4.90
C MET A 64 2.48 2.75 4.98
N ALA A 65 2.22 3.80 4.18
CA ALA A 65 2.96 5.05 4.26
C ALA A 65 2.57 5.83 5.52
N LEU A 66 3.56 6.52 6.08
CA LEU A 66 3.43 7.33 7.29
C LEU A 66 4.11 8.67 7.05
N ASP A 67 3.50 9.76 7.53
CA ASP A 67 4.14 11.06 7.64
C ASP A 67 4.91 11.15 8.96
N TRP A 68 4.29 10.66 10.04
CA TRP A 68 4.82 10.55 11.39
C TRP A 68 4.27 9.29 12.09
N ALA A 69 4.64 9.07 13.35
CA ALA A 69 4.05 7.98 14.14
C ALA A 69 2.52 8.10 14.21
N ASP A 70 1.81 6.98 14.05
CA ASP A 70 0.35 6.87 14.10
C ASP A 70 -0.40 7.74 13.07
N THR A 71 0.20 7.93 11.88
CA THR A 71 -0.39 8.70 10.77
C THR A 71 -0.85 7.84 9.59
N GLY A 72 -0.73 6.50 9.70
CA GLY A 72 -1.17 5.60 8.64
C GLY A 72 -2.63 5.85 8.28
N GLY A 73 -2.95 5.81 7.00
CA GLY A 73 -4.29 6.13 6.50
C GLY A 73 -4.66 5.24 5.34
N SER A 74 -4.62 5.78 4.13
CA SER A 74 -4.94 5.03 2.91
C SER A 74 -3.73 4.79 2.01
N GLN A 75 -2.69 5.60 2.15
CA GLN A 75 -1.51 5.52 1.29
C GLN A 75 -0.69 4.28 1.60
N PHE A 76 -0.40 3.47 0.57
CA PHE A 76 0.41 2.28 0.68
C PHE A 76 1.51 2.28 -0.36
N PHE A 77 2.53 1.47 -0.15
CA PHE A 77 3.61 1.29 -1.09
C PHE A 77 3.97 -0.18 -1.27
N ILE A 78 4.56 -0.50 -2.41
CA ILE A 78 5.11 -1.81 -2.76
C ILE A 78 6.59 -1.64 -3.06
N THR A 79 7.44 -2.39 -2.37
CA THR A 79 8.89 -2.37 -2.63
C THR A 79 9.25 -3.08 -3.93
N THR A 80 10.05 -2.45 -4.79
CA THR A 80 10.53 -3.05 -6.05
C THR A 80 11.87 -3.76 -5.89
N THR A 81 12.62 -3.45 -4.84
CA THR A 81 13.85 -4.16 -4.42
C THR A 81 13.87 -4.27 -2.89
N PRO A 82 14.73 -5.09 -2.26
CA PRO A 82 14.85 -5.11 -0.81
C PRO A 82 15.18 -3.73 -0.22
N GLN A 83 14.51 -3.33 0.86
CA GLN A 83 14.64 -2.02 1.52
C GLN A 83 14.90 -2.13 3.03
N PRO A 84 16.09 -2.55 3.47
CA PRO A 84 16.41 -2.70 4.89
C PRO A 84 16.20 -1.43 5.72
N GLN A 85 16.28 -0.26 5.10
CA GLN A 85 16.05 1.03 5.77
C GLN A 85 14.57 1.29 6.15
N LEU A 86 13.64 0.45 5.69
CA LEU A 86 12.21 0.49 6.07
C LEU A 86 11.87 -0.50 7.19
N ASP A 87 12.77 -1.43 7.49
CA ASP A 87 12.57 -2.46 8.51
C ASP A 87 12.30 -1.82 9.88
N GLY A 88 11.20 -2.22 10.52
CA GLY A 88 10.79 -1.66 11.80
C GLY A 88 10.33 -0.19 11.78
N ARG A 89 10.22 0.46 10.60
CA ARG A 89 9.83 1.88 10.48
C ARG A 89 8.45 2.10 9.86
N TYR A 90 7.95 1.14 9.10
CA TYR A 90 6.64 1.20 8.46
C TYR A 90 5.85 -0.09 8.68
N PRO A 91 4.52 -0.04 8.89
CA PRO A 91 3.70 -1.23 9.05
C PRO A 91 3.69 -2.10 7.78
N ALA A 92 4.37 -3.25 7.82
CA ALA A 92 4.30 -4.25 6.77
C ALA A 92 3.03 -5.09 6.94
N PHE A 93 2.14 -5.09 5.95
CA PHE A 93 0.81 -5.71 6.05
C PHE A 93 0.45 -6.64 4.91
N GLY A 94 1.28 -6.76 3.87
CA GLY A 94 1.04 -7.67 2.77
C GLY A 94 2.30 -7.97 1.94
N ARG A 95 2.14 -8.84 0.95
CA ARG A 95 3.17 -9.12 -0.06
C ARG A 95 2.51 -9.42 -1.40
N VAL A 96 3.09 -8.91 -2.47
CA VAL A 96 2.77 -9.32 -3.84
C VAL A 96 3.21 -10.77 -4.02
N ILE A 97 2.26 -11.65 -4.35
CA ILE A 97 2.51 -13.07 -4.60
C ILE A 97 2.59 -13.41 -6.10
N SER A 98 2.03 -12.54 -6.95
CA SER A 98 2.03 -12.64 -8.41
C SER A 98 1.90 -11.23 -9.01
N GLY A 99 2.44 -11.02 -10.21
CA GLY A 99 2.37 -9.72 -10.92
C GLY A 99 3.45 -8.71 -10.54
N MET A 100 4.60 -9.15 -10.00
CA MET A 100 5.72 -8.24 -9.71
C MET A 100 6.31 -7.59 -10.96
N ASP A 101 6.26 -8.27 -12.10
CA ASP A 101 6.60 -7.73 -13.42
C ASP A 101 5.70 -6.57 -13.83
N ILE A 102 4.42 -6.58 -13.43
CA ILE A 102 3.51 -5.45 -13.61
C ILE A 102 3.86 -4.31 -12.66
N VAL A 103 4.16 -4.62 -11.39
CA VAL A 103 4.59 -3.60 -10.40
C VAL A 103 5.83 -2.85 -10.88
N ASP A 104 6.81 -3.55 -11.46
CA ASP A 104 8.03 -2.93 -11.99
C ASP A 104 7.78 -1.98 -13.17
N GLN A 105 6.67 -2.17 -13.89
CA GLN A 105 6.30 -1.37 -15.06
C GLN A 105 5.41 -0.18 -14.72
N LEU A 106 4.92 -0.08 -13.47
CA LEU A 106 4.05 1.01 -13.05
C LEU A 106 4.76 2.37 -13.18
N GLN A 107 4.01 3.35 -13.67
CA GLN A 107 4.45 4.72 -13.88
C GLN A 107 3.60 5.69 -13.06
N PRO A 108 4.14 6.88 -12.71
CA PRO A 108 3.31 7.95 -12.15
C PRO A 108 2.13 8.26 -13.06
N GLY A 109 0.93 8.31 -12.49
CA GLY A 109 -0.32 8.53 -13.22
C GLY A 109 -1.06 7.25 -13.64
N ASP A 110 -0.48 6.07 -13.46
CA ASP A 110 -1.22 4.83 -13.63
C ASP A 110 -2.39 4.75 -12.65
N VAL A 111 -3.51 4.19 -13.11
CA VAL A 111 -4.79 4.24 -12.39
C VAL A 111 -5.10 2.90 -11.76
N ILE A 112 -5.40 2.90 -10.46
CA ILE A 112 -6.00 1.76 -9.79
C ILE A 112 -7.46 1.65 -10.25
N ARG A 113 -7.73 0.74 -11.19
CA ARG A 113 -9.10 0.54 -11.68
C ARG A 113 -10.01 -0.05 -10.61
N GLN A 114 -9.51 -1.06 -9.90
CA GLN A 114 -10.25 -1.75 -8.86
C GLN A 114 -9.31 -2.51 -7.94
N ILE A 115 -9.64 -2.59 -6.65
CA ILE A 115 -9.06 -3.55 -5.71
C ILE A 115 -10.17 -4.48 -5.23
N ARG A 116 -9.95 -5.79 -5.35
CA ARG A 116 -10.89 -6.82 -4.88
C ARG A 116 -10.26 -7.60 -3.74
N VAL A 117 -11.04 -7.83 -2.68
CA VAL A 117 -10.59 -8.59 -1.50
C VAL A 117 -11.21 -9.97 -1.56
N TRP A 118 -10.36 -10.99 -1.59
CA TRP A 118 -10.76 -12.40 -1.59
C TRP A 118 -10.40 -13.05 -0.25
N ASP A 119 -11.33 -13.80 0.34
CA ASP A 119 -11.11 -14.50 1.63
C ASP A 119 -10.53 -15.91 1.46
N GLY A 120 -10.25 -16.34 0.22
CA GLY A 120 -9.77 -17.69 -0.08
C GLY A 120 -10.89 -18.71 -0.34
N THR A 121 -12.16 -18.35 -0.12
CA THR A 121 -13.32 -19.25 -0.20
C THR A 121 -14.44 -18.74 -1.10
N THR A 122 -14.70 -17.43 -1.10
CA THR A 122 -15.79 -16.79 -1.85
C THR A 122 -15.19 -15.87 -2.89
N PRO A 123 -15.25 -16.17 -4.20
CA PRO A 123 -14.69 -15.30 -5.23
C PRO A 123 -15.18 -13.86 -5.08
N PRO A 124 -14.31 -12.85 -5.25
CA PRO A 124 -14.74 -11.46 -5.13
C PRO A 124 -15.70 -11.10 -6.29
N GLU A 125 -16.82 -10.47 -5.96
CA GLU A 125 -17.77 -9.88 -6.92
C GLU A 125 -17.13 -8.87 -7.87
#